data_AF-A0AAE3NN61-F1
#
_entry.id   AF-A0AAE3NN61-F1
#
_cell.length_a   1.000
_cell.length_b   1.000
_cell.length_c   1.000
_cell.angle_alpha   90.00
_cell.angle_beta   90.00
_cell.angle_gamma   90.00
#
_symmetry.space_group_name_H-M   'P 1'
#
loop_
_entity.id
_entity.type
_entity.pdbx_description
1 polymer ?
#
loop_
_entity_poly.entity_id
_entity_poly.type
_entity_poly.pdbx_seq_one_letter_code
_entity_poly.pdbx_strand_id
1 'polypeptide(L)'
;MGFSLDGVIEKVTDGDTLRITAEDRLFKIRVLGLDTEESNQNQHKPVTAWGKAASDYTKSLLPVDTPVTIEFPGDEPAIVDDEINVTYLDNYQRPLGFVHLSNPVDGITDFTELMIRKGYSPYFVKYGRAVFAGHDARYAAAERAAQIDNIGVWNQLDANGAATPEAAPRNYPRLMVWWELRARVIDVFRAARAEAPDRPLFNTRIDYARLLQKAAAEETATVFMELKEGRTVGGLHYLIDSGSLAQPFQLFLPNEDRPEIAALKSLLANRYIADGEDFPRRNYAYVTGPTKMYNGRPEMVVESIDQVSDTPPDA
;
A
#
# COMPACT_ATOMS: atom_id res chain seq x y z
N MET A 1 -7.95 19.31 0.21
CA MET A 1 -6.81 19.50 -0.72
C MET A 1 -5.76 18.50 -0.26
N GLY A 2 -4.52 18.53 -0.73
CA GLY A 2 -3.44 17.80 -0.06
C GLY A 2 -2.64 18.75 0.83
N PHE A 3 -2.13 18.26 1.96
CA PHE A 3 -1.06 18.97 2.67
C PHE A 3 0.20 18.89 1.81
N SER A 4 0.77 20.06 1.48
CA SER A 4 1.95 20.15 0.62
C SER A 4 3.14 20.71 1.37
N LEU A 5 4.33 20.21 1.04
CA LEU A 5 5.58 20.62 1.63
C LEU A 5 6.64 20.81 0.54
N ASP A 6 7.20 22.00 0.45
CA ASP A 6 8.29 22.29 -0.48
C ASP A 6 9.61 21.79 0.10
N GLY A 7 10.45 21.23 -0.78
CA GLY A 7 11.74 20.68 -0.40
C GLY A 7 12.72 20.61 -1.55
N VAL A 8 13.88 20.04 -1.27
CA VAL A 8 14.96 19.84 -2.24
C VAL A 8 15.43 18.38 -2.21
N ILE A 9 15.81 17.88 -3.37
CA ILE A 9 16.32 16.51 -3.50
C ILE A 9 17.67 16.39 -2.81
N GLU A 10 17.79 15.47 -1.84
CA GLU A 10 19.08 15.07 -1.28
C GLU A 10 19.66 13.87 -2.04
N LYS A 11 18.82 12.90 -2.39
CA LYS A 11 19.25 11.69 -3.10
C LYS A 11 18.08 10.95 -3.73
N VAL A 12 18.32 10.41 -4.92
CA VAL A 12 17.46 9.38 -5.53
C VAL A 12 17.94 8.01 -5.05
N THR A 13 17.10 7.28 -4.32
CA THR A 13 17.43 5.92 -3.83
C THR A 13 17.08 4.88 -4.87
N ASP A 14 15.88 4.99 -5.43
CA ASP A 14 15.38 4.14 -6.52
C ASP A 14 14.35 4.92 -7.36
N GLY A 15 13.84 4.32 -8.43
CA GLY A 15 12.87 4.95 -9.33
C GLY A 15 11.59 5.47 -8.66
N ASP A 16 11.19 4.87 -7.53
CA ASP A 16 9.98 5.21 -6.76
C ASP A 16 10.28 5.73 -5.33
N THR A 17 11.56 5.91 -4.97
CA THR A 17 11.98 6.23 -3.60
C THR A 17 13.00 7.35 -3.60
N LEU A 18 12.60 8.48 -3.02
CA LEU A 18 13.37 9.73 -2.98
C LEU A 18 13.74 10.11 -1.56
N ARG A 19 14.89 10.76 -1.37
CA ARG A 19 15.27 11.44 -0.13
C ARG A 19 15.20 12.94 -0.37
N ILE A 20 14.32 13.62 0.36
CA ILE A 20 13.97 15.02 0.15
C ILE A 20 14.18 15.74 1.48
N THR A 21 14.92 16.85 1.47
CA THR A 21 15.05 17.73 2.62
C THR A 21 13.96 18.79 2.55
N ALA A 22 13.15 18.91 3.60
CA ALA A 22 12.14 19.95 3.75
C ALA A 22 12.03 20.34 5.23
N GLU A 23 11.85 21.62 5.54
CA GLU A 23 11.84 22.14 6.93
C GLU A 23 13.01 21.58 7.78
N ASP A 24 14.22 21.63 7.23
CA ASP A 24 15.47 21.11 7.84
C ASP A 24 15.46 19.61 8.21
N ARG A 25 14.53 18.84 7.63
CA ARG A 25 14.34 17.42 7.90
C ARG A 25 14.46 16.59 6.63
N LEU A 26 15.04 15.39 6.78
CA LEU A 26 15.23 14.47 5.67
C LEU A 26 14.13 13.41 5.63
N PHE A 27 13.31 13.45 4.58
CA PHE A 27 12.24 12.50 4.32
C PHE A 27 12.65 11.48 3.28
N LYS A 28 12.57 10.18 3.61
CA LYS A 28 12.70 9.10 2.61
C LYS A 28 11.32 8.74 2.04
N ILE A 29 10.83 9.56 1.12
CA ILE A 29 9.50 9.45 0.51
C ILE A 29 9.41 8.20 -0.37
N ARG A 30 8.37 7.38 -0.14
CA ARG A 30 7.90 6.39 -1.11
C ARG A 30 6.83 7.06 -1.98
N VAL A 31 7.16 7.27 -3.25
CA VAL A 31 6.30 7.99 -4.19
C VAL A 31 5.03 7.18 -4.47
N LEU A 32 3.86 7.76 -4.25
CA LEU A 32 2.57 7.08 -4.45
C LEU A 32 2.27 6.86 -5.94
N GLY A 33 1.60 5.76 -6.26
CA GLY A 33 1.18 5.42 -7.63
C GLY A 33 2.26 4.79 -8.52
N LEU A 34 3.49 4.62 -8.01
CA LEU A 34 4.60 3.95 -8.72
C LEU A 34 4.97 2.61 -8.08
N ASP A 35 5.47 1.67 -8.88
CA ASP A 35 6.15 0.41 -8.50
C ASP A 35 7.12 0.06 -9.63
N THR A 36 8.24 0.79 -9.67
CA THR A 36 9.30 0.59 -10.66
C THR A 36 9.95 -0.78 -10.44
N GLU A 37 10.52 -1.36 -11.49
CA GLU A 37 11.40 -2.53 -11.32
C GLU A 37 12.63 -2.13 -10.48
N GLU A 38 13.24 -3.09 -9.77
CA GLU A 38 14.29 -2.76 -8.79
C GLU A 38 15.63 -2.49 -9.48
N SER A 39 16.32 -1.43 -9.03
CA SER A 39 17.69 -1.14 -9.45
C SER A 39 18.76 -1.70 -8.50
N ASN A 40 18.35 -2.14 -7.31
CA ASN A 40 19.23 -2.65 -6.26
C ASN A 40 18.85 -4.08 -5.86
N GLN A 41 19.85 -4.86 -5.40
CA GLN A 41 19.60 -6.23 -4.95
C GLN A 41 18.59 -6.25 -3.80
N ASN A 42 17.56 -7.09 -3.97
CA ASN A 42 16.48 -7.28 -3.02
C ASN A 42 16.23 -8.80 -2.88
N GLN A 43 15.79 -9.24 -1.70
CA GLN A 43 15.45 -10.65 -1.44
C GLN A 43 14.19 -11.09 -2.22
N HIS A 44 13.33 -10.14 -2.59
CA HIS A 44 12.00 -10.44 -3.12
C HIS A 44 11.84 -10.19 -4.61
N LYS A 45 12.73 -9.41 -5.22
CA LYS A 45 12.63 -8.96 -6.61
C LYS A 45 14.02 -8.95 -7.25
N PRO A 46 14.15 -9.42 -8.50
CA PRO A 46 15.42 -9.36 -9.22
C PRO A 46 15.77 -7.92 -9.61
N VAL A 47 17.06 -7.62 -9.71
CA VAL A 47 17.54 -6.39 -10.35
C VAL A 47 17.33 -6.51 -11.86
N THR A 48 16.80 -5.47 -12.48
CA THR A 48 16.52 -5.47 -13.92
C THR A 48 17.20 -4.29 -14.62
N ALA A 49 17.42 -4.43 -15.93
CA ALA A 49 18.02 -3.34 -16.71
C ALA A 49 17.06 -2.13 -16.77
N TRP A 50 15.76 -2.38 -16.85
CA TRP A 50 14.74 -1.33 -16.86
C TRP A 50 14.56 -0.66 -15.49
N GLY A 51 14.73 -1.41 -14.39
CA GLY A 51 14.80 -0.84 -13.05
C GLY A 51 15.98 0.10 -12.88
N LYS A 52 17.16 -0.29 -13.40
CA LYS A 52 18.32 0.60 -13.47
C LYS A 52 18.05 1.84 -14.34
N ALA A 53 17.40 1.67 -15.49
CA ALA A 53 17.02 2.78 -16.37
C ALA A 53 16.06 3.76 -15.69
N ALA A 54 15.07 3.26 -14.94
CA ALA A 54 14.17 4.10 -14.13
C ALA A 54 14.94 4.90 -13.08
N SER A 55 15.83 4.25 -12.33
CA SER A 55 16.67 4.88 -11.32
C SER A 55 17.60 5.95 -11.92
N ASP A 56 18.23 5.66 -13.06
CA ASP A 56 19.11 6.59 -13.77
C ASP A 56 18.35 7.78 -14.35
N TYR A 57 17.15 7.55 -14.92
CA TYR A 57 16.27 8.61 -15.39
C TYR A 57 15.87 9.55 -14.25
N THR A 58 15.40 8.99 -13.13
CA THR A 58 15.05 9.78 -11.95
C THR A 58 16.26 10.59 -11.43
N LYS A 59 17.47 10.02 -11.38
CA LYS A 59 18.70 10.76 -11.02
C LYS A 59 19.02 11.89 -11.98
N SER A 60 18.80 11.68 -13.27
CA SER A 60 19.05 12.72 -14.29
C SER A 60 18.04 13.86 -14.21
N LEU A 61 16.79 13.54 -13.88
CA LEU A 61 15.69 14.49 -13.75
C LEU A 61 15.76 15.28 -12.44
N LEU A 62 16.15 14.60 -11.37
CA LEU A 62 16.17 15.09 -10.00
C LEU A 62 17.61 15.01 -9.42
N PRO A 63 18.57 15.76 -9.96
CA PRO A 63 19.87 15.89 -9.32
C PRO A 63 19.72 16.51 -7.92
N VAL A 64 20.77 16.35 -7.10
CA VAL A 64 20.82 16.97 -5.76
C VAL A 64 20.53 18.46 -5.86
N ASP A 65 19.83 18.99 -4.86
CA ASP A 65 19.37 20.38 -4.75
C ASP A 65 18.24 20.78 -5.72
N THR A 66 17.68 19.84 -6.49
CA THR A 66 16.51 20.13 -7.33
C THR A 66 15.30 20.43 -6.45
N PRO A 67 14.61 21.57 -6.64
CA PRO A 67 13.40 21.89 -5.90
C PRO A 67 12.23 21.01 -6.36
N VAL A 68 11.42 20.58 -5.39
CA VAL A 68 10.22 19.76 -5.58
C VAL A 68 9.18 20.11 -4.52
N THR A 69 7.91 19.77 -4.79
CA THR A 69 6.84 19.83 -3.79
C THR A 69 6.36 18.41 -3.49
N ILE A 70 6.26 18.06 -2.21
CA ILE A 70 5.67 16.80 -1.75
C ILE A 70 4.19 17.07 -1.44
N GLU A 71 3.28 16.30 -2.03
CA GLU A 71 1.85 16.35 -1.71
C GLU A 71 1.43 15.07 -0.97
N PHE A 72 1.07 15.21 0.31
CA PHE A 72 0.65 14.10 1.16
C PHE A 72 -0.85 13.80 0.97
N PRO A 73 -1.27 12.52 1.01
CA PRO A 73 -2.65 12.09 0.73
C PRO A 73 -3.63 12.34 1.89
N GLY A 74 -3.69 13.57 2.39
CA GLY A 74 -4.52 14.04 3.51
C GLY A 74 -4.40 15.55 3.69
N ASP A 75 -5.19 16.12 4.59
CA ASP A 75 -5.18 17.56 4.89
C ASP A 75 -4.42 17.87 6.20
N GLU A 76 -4.05 16.84 6.96
CA GLU A 76 -3.34 16.95 8.23
C GLU A 76 -1.90 17.45 8.02
N PRO A 77 -1.33 18.23 8.95
CA PRO A 77 0.08 18.58 8.92
C PRO A 77 0.97 17.35 8.77
N ALA A 78 1.93 17.41 7.83
CA ALA A 78 2.89 16.34 7.64
C ALA A 78 3.84 16.18 8.84
N ILE A 79 4.11 17.27 9.56
CA ILE A 79 4.95 17.25 10.77
C ILE A 79 4.07 17.59 11.98
N VAL A 80 4.09 16.73 12.99
CA VAL A 80 3.39 16.89 14.26
C VAL A 80 4.39 16.53 15.37
N ASP A 81 4.52 17.38 16.38
CA ASP A 81 5.45 17.18 17.51
C ASP A 81 6.86 16.80 17.07
N ASP A 82 7.39 17.51 16.08
CA ASP A 82 8.72 17.27 15.54
C ASP A 82 8.92 15.87 14.91
N GLU A 83 7.85 15.18 14.50
CA GLU A 83 7.90 13.90 13.80
C GLU A 83 6.96 13.88 12.58
N ILE A 84 7.21 12.97 11.64
CA ILE A 84 6.28 12.73 10.52
C ILE A 84 4.96 12.19 11.08
N ASN A 85 3.86 12.80 10.67
CA ASN A 85 2.54 12.37 11.07
C ASN A 85 2.32 10.91 10.64
N VAL A 86 2.03 10.05 11.62
CA VAL A 86 1.93 8.60 11.45
C VAL A 86 0.88 8.19 10.41
N THR A 87 -0.11 9.06 10.16
CA THR A 87 -1.16 8.86 9.14
C THR A 87 -0.61 8.85 7.71
N TYR A 88 0.59 9.40 7.48
CA TYR A 88 1.28 9.37 6.19
C TYR A 88 2.31 8.26 6.07
N LEU A 89 2.53 7.46 7.11
CA LEU A 89 3.46 6.35 7.06
C LEU A 89 2.83 5.08 6.48
N ASP A 90 3.64 4.36 5.71
CA ASP A 90 3.35 2.99 5.31
C ASP A 90 3.72 1.98 6.42
N ASN A 91 3.47 0.70 6.14
CA ASN A 91 3.76 -0.37 7.10
C ASN A 91 5.26 -0.54 7.44
N TYR A 92 6.15 0.06 6.66
CA TYR A 92 7.60 0.05 6.81
C TYR A 92 8.14 1.38 7.35
N GLN A 93 7.27 2.26 7.85
CA GLN A 93 7.62 3.57 8.40
C GLN A 93 8.22 4.52 7.35
N ARG A 94 7.82 4.38 6.08
CA ARG A 94 8.17 5.32 5.01
C ARG A 94 7.03 6.30 4.80
N PRO A 95 7.29 7.62 4.76
CA PRO A 95 6.27 8.58 4.38
C PRO A 95 5.82 8.36 2.93
N LEU A 96 4.51 8.43 2.73
CA LEU A 96 3.84 8.28 1.44
C LEU A 96 3.43 9.65 0.90
N GLY A 97 3.85 9.98 -0.31
CA GLY A 97 3.50 11.26 -0.95
C GLY A 97 3.59 11.20 -2.46
N PHE A 98 2.88 12.11 -3.12
CA PHE A 98 3.12 12.45 -4.53
C PHE A 98 4.23 13.51 -4.59
N VAL A 99 4.94 13.56 -5.71
CA VAL A 99 6.05 14.50 -5.89
C VAL A 99 5.78 15.32 -7.16
N HIS A 100 5.84 16.63 -7.02
CA HIS A 100 5.65 17.58 -8.10
C HIS A 100 6.97 18.25 -8.44
N LEU A 101 7.32 18.23 -9.72
CA LEU A 101 8.50 18.87 -10.28
C LEU A 101 8.27 20.38 -10.33
N SER A 102 9.26 21.17 -9.89
CA SER A 102 9.18 22.63 -10.04
C SER A 102 9.23 23.09 -11.50
N ASN A 103 9.83 22.30 -12.39
CA ASN A 103 9.86 22.53 -13.82
C ASN A 103 9.20 21.35 -14.55
N PRO A 104 8.16 21.60 -15.39
CA PRO A 104 7.51 20.53 -16.13
C PRO A 104 8.47 19.84 -17.12
N VAL A 105 8.31 18.52 -17.28
CA VAL A 105 8.97 17.74 -18.33
C VAL A 105 7.89 17.15 -19.23
N ASP A 106 8.03 17.37 -20.54
CA ASP A 106 7.00 17.04 -21.53
C ASP A 106 5.62 17.66 -21.19
N GLY A 107 5.62 18.81 -20.52
CA GLY A 107 4.41 19.48 -20.03
C GLY A 107 3.80 18.86 -18.77
N ILE A 108 4.45 17.89 -18.14
CA ILE A 108 3.99 17.18 -16.94
C ILE A 108 4.79 17.65 -15.73
N THR A 109 4.11 18.13 -14.69
CA THR A 109 4.72 18.45 -13.38
C THR A 109 4.63 17.31 -12.39
N ASP A 110 3.64 16.45 -12.51
CA ASP A 110 3.44 15.32 -11.61
C ASP A 110 4.45 14.20 -11.94
N PHE A 111 5.38 13.95 -11.02
CA PHE A 111 6.44 12.97 -11.23
C PHE A 111 5.89 11.54 -11.39
N THR A 112 4.80 11.20 -10.69
CA THR A 112 4.13 9.89 -10.84
C THR A 112 3.56 9.76 -12.25
N GLU A 113 2.84 10.77 -12.73
CA GLU A 113 2.29 10.79 -14.09
C GLU A 113 3.38 10.64 -15.15
N LEU A 114 4.48 11.38 -15.01
CA LEU A 114 5.62 11.34 -15.92
C LEU A 114 6.24 9.95 -15.99
N MET A 115 6.53 9.34 -14.83
CA MET A 115 7.17 8.02 -14.76
C MET A 115 6.27 6.91 -15.35
N ILE A 116 4.95 7.00 -15.14
CA ILE A 116 3.97 6.09 -15.76
C ILE A 116 3.95 6.31 -17.27
N ARG A 117 3.84 7.56 -17.73
CA ARG A 117 3.79 7.92 -19.16
C ARG A 117 5.03 7.43 -19.93
N LYS A 118 6.20 7.45 -19.28
CA LYS A 118 7.49 6.98 -19.81
C LYS A 118 7.67 5.46 -19.73
N GLY A 119 6.70 4.73 -19.18
CA GLY A 119 6.74 3.27 -19.08
C GLY A 119 7.76 2.75 -18.05
N TYR A 120 8.18 3.56 -17.07
CA TYR A 120 9.05 3.09 -15.98
C TYR A 120 8.29 2.35 -14.89
N SER A 121 6.98 2.57 -14.81
CA SER A 121 6.08 1.92 -13.86
C SER A 121 4.69 1.78 -14.47
N PRO A 122 3.95 0.69 -14.19
CA PRO A 122 2.50 0.72 -14.30
C PRO A 122 1.90 1.72 -13.30
N TYR A 123 0.61 2.02 -13.43
CA TYR A 123 -0.12 2.72 -12.40
C TYR A 123 -0.37 1.79 -11.21
N PHE A 124 0.39 1.99 -10.13
CA PHE A 124 0.40 1.09 -8.99
C PHE A 124 -0.71 1.40 -7.98
N VAL A 125 -1.84 0.69 -8.12
CA VAL A 125 -3.05 0.87 -7.29
C VAL A 125 -3.22 -0.17 -6.16
N LYS A 126 -2.21 -1.02 -5.89
CA LYS A 126 -2.28 -2.14 -4.91
C LYS A 126 -2.80 -1.74 -3.52
N TYR A 127 -2.54 -0.50 -3.10
CA TYR A 127 -2.92 0.07 -1.81
C TYR A 127 -4.01 1.15 -1.92
N GLY A 128 -4.79 1.12 -3.01
CA GLY A 128 -5.88 2.04 -3.29
C GLY A 128 -5.53 3.01 -4.42
N ARG A 129 -6.57 3.52 -5.09
CA ARG A 129 -6.43 4.60 -6.09
C ARG A 129 -5.92 5.88 -5.45
N ALA A 130 -5.33 6.74 -6.29
CA ALA A 130 -4.89 8.06 -5.89
C ALA A 130 -6.08 8.86 -5.35
N VAL A 131 -5.91 9.46 -4.17
CA VAL A 131 -7.01 10.07 -3.42
C VAL A 131 -7.46 11.42 -3.98
N PHE A 132 -6.58 12.10 -4.73
CA PHE A 132 -6.87 13.42 -5.28
C PHE A 132 -7.66 13.34 -6.58
N ALA A 133 -8.71 14.15 -6.66
CA ALA A 133 -9.54 14.27 -7.84
C ALA A 133 -8.67 14.61 -9.07
N GLY A 134 -8.74 13.76 -10.10
CA GLY A 134 -7.98 13.92 -11.33
C GLY A 134 -6.66 13.13 -11.39
N HIS A 135 -6.03 12.78 -10.27
CA HIS A 135 -4.77 12.01 -10.29
C HIS A 135 -5.00 10.62 -10.88
N ASP A 136 -6.00 9.90 -10.36
CA ASP A 136 -6.39 8.57 -10.86
C ASP A 136 -6.65 8.55 -12.37
N ALA A 137 -7.44 9.51 -12.87
CA ALA A 137 -7.75 9.61 -14.29
C ALA A 137 -6.52 9.94 -15.16
N ARG A 138 -5.64 10.85 -14.69
CA ARG A 138 -4.41 11.20 -15.41
C ARG A 138 -3.42 10.04 -15.43
N TYR A 139 -3.24 9.35 -14.32
CA TYR A 139 -2.35 8.18 -14.23
C TYR A 139 -2.84 7.03 -15.10
N ALA A 140 -4.15 6.75 -15.12
CA ALA A 140 -4.74 5.76 -16.03
C ALA A 140 -4.57 6.16 -17.51
N ALA A 141 -4.70 7.45 -17.84
CA ALA A 141 -4.47 7.93 -19.20
C ALA A 141 -2.99 7.84 -19.61
N ALA A 142 -2.07 8.21 -18.71
CA ALA A 142 -0.63 8.07 -18.91
C ALA A 142 -0.23 6.61 -19.11
N GLU A 143 -0.79 5.70 -18.32
CA GLU A 143 -0.56 4.26 -18.43
C GLU A 143 -1.01 3.74 -19.79
N ARG A 144 -2.25 4.08 -20.19
CA ARG A 144 -2.79 3.71 -21.49
C ARG A 144 -1.94 4.23 -22.64
N ALA A 145 -1.41 5.45 -22.55
CA ALA A 145 -0.53 6.00 -23.57
C ALA A 145 0.80 5.23 -23.65
N ALA A 146 1.39 4.86 -22.50
CA ALA A 146 2.60 4.05 -22.46
C ALA A 146 2.38 2.63 -23.03
N GLN A 147 1.19 2.04 -22.81
CA GLN A 147 0.78 0.77 -23.41
C GLN A 147 0.65 0.87 -24.93
N ILE A 148 0.01 1.93 -25.44
CA ILE A 148 -0.13 2.17 -26.88
C ILE A 148 1.25 2.28 -27.54
N ASP A 149 2.17 3.00 -26.91
CA ASP A 149 3.53 3.18 -27.42
C ASP A 149 4.41 1.93 -27.24
N ASN A 150 3.95 0.93 -26.49
CA ASN A 150 4.64 -0.32 -26.19
C ASN A 150 6.06 -0.08 -25.63
N ILE A 151 6.17 0.74 -24.58
CA ILE A 151 7.44 1.15 -23.98
C ILE A 151 7.66 0.56 -22.59
N GLY A 152 8.92 0.28 -22.25
CA GLY A 152 9.36 -0.07 -20.91
C GLY A 152 8.66 -1.29 -20.33
N VAL A 153 7.92 -1.12 -19.23
CA VAL A 153 7.17 -2.21 -18.58
C VAL A 153 6.08 -2.84 -19.46
N TRP A 154 5.75 -2.23 -20.60
CA TRP A 154 4.83 -2.77 -21.60
C TRP A 154 5.54 -3.59 -22.68
N ASN A 155 6.87 -3.42 -22.81
CA ASN A 155 7.75 -4.20 -23.67
C ASN A 155 8.95 -4.74 -22.88
N GLN A 156 8.66 -5.44 -21.78
CA GLN A 156 9.68 -5.84 -20.80
C GLN A 156 10.78 -6.71 -21.37
N LEU A 157 10.47 -7.55 -22.37
CA LEU A 157 11.46 -8.45 -22.95
C LEU A 157 12.55 -7.66 -23.64
N ASP A 158 12.19 -6.71 -24.50
CA ASP A 158 13.18 -5.85 -25.15
C ASP A 158 13.84 -4.91 -24.14
N ALA A 159 13.06 -4.32 -23.23
CA ALA A 159 13.53 -3.36 -22.23
C ALA A 159 14.54 -3.96 -21.24
N ASN A 160 14.40 -5.25 -20.89
CA ASN A 160 15.30 -5.96 -20.00
C ASN A 160 16.32 -6.85 -20.73
N GLY A 161 16.33 -6.83 -22.06
CA GLY A 161 17.24 -7.60 -22.90
C GLY A 161 16.82 -9.06 -23.04
N ALA A 162 15.97 -9.34 -24.04
CA ALA A 162 15.55 -10.65 -24.56
C ALA A 162 15.61 -11.83 -23.57
N ALA A 163 15.06 -11.64 -22.38
CA ALA A 163 14.71 -12.76 -21.50
C ALA A 163 13.57 -13.55 -22.17
N THR A 164 13.48 -14.87 -21.95
CA THR A 164 12.26 -15.58 -22.36
C THR A 164 11.08 -15.06 -21.52
N PRO A 165 9.81 -15.17 -21.98
CA PRO A 165 8.65 -14.77 -21.17
C PRO A 165 8.63 -15.35 -19.75
N GLU A 166 9.20 -16.54 -19.57
CA GLU A 166 9.35 -17.22 -18.27
C GLU A 166 10.44 -16.60 -17.38
N ALA A 167 11.37 -15.85 -17.98
CA ALA A 167 12.43 -15.10 -17.31
C ALA A 167 12.12 -13.58 -17.22
N ALA A 168 10.94 -13.15 -17.68
CA ALA A 168 10.49 -11.78 -17.48
C ALA A 168 10.39 -11.49 -15.98
N PRO A 169 10.93 -10.37 -15.48
CA PRO A 169 11.12 -10.17 -14.05
C PRO A 169 9.80 -10.12 -13.28
N ARG A 170 8.69 -9.68 -13.90
CA ARG A 170 7.36 -9.65 -13.30
C ARG A 170 6.25 -9.84 -14.34
N ASN A 171 5.21 -10.58 -13.98
CA ASN A 171 3.99 -10.74 -14.79
C ASN A 171 3.01 -9.59 -14.51
N TYR A 172 3.21 -8.42 -15.14
CA TYR A 172 2.34 -7.26 -14.95
C TYR A 172 0.87 -7.52 -15.29
N PRO A 173 0.50 -8.23 -16.37
CA PRO A 173 -0.91 -8.54 -16.64
C PRO A 173 -1.63 -9.22 -15.47
N ARG A 174 -0.98 -10.17 -14.80
CA ARG A 174 -1.54 -10.82 -13.60
C ARG A 174 -1.55 -9.87 -12.40
N LEU A 175 -0.45 -9.16 -12.16
CA LEU A 175 -0.32 -8.25 -11.02
C LEU A 175 -1.35 -7.13 -11.06
N MET A 176 -1.56 -6.52 -12.22
CA MET A 176 -2.50 -5.41 -12.38
C MET A 176 -3.94 -5.84 -12.09
N VAL A 177 -4.37 -7.03 -12.53
CA VAL A 177 -5.70 -7.57 -12.18
C VAL A 177 -5.85 -7.69 -10.67
N TRP A 178 -4.81 -8.15 -9.99
CA TRP A 178 -4.82 -8.25 -8.54
C TRP A 178 -4.80 -6.88 -7.84
N TRP A 179 -3.98 -5.96 -8.29
CA TRP A 179 -3.91 -4.60 -7.75
C TRP A 179 -5.24 -3.88 -7.91
N GLU A 180 -5.90 -4.04 -9.05
CA GLU A 180 -7.23 -3.51 -9.34
C GLU A 180 -8.30 -4.07 -8.40
N LEU A 181 -8.29 -5.38 -8.15
CA LEU A 181 -9.17 -5.99 -7.16
C LEU A 181 -8.97 -5.34 -5.78
N ARG A 182 -7.72 -5.20 -5.33
CA ARG A 182 -7.41 -4.58 -4.04
C ARG A 182 -7.83 -3.11 -4.00
N ALA A 183 -7.58 -2.35 -5.06
CA ALA A 183 -7.97 -0.96 -5.19
C ALA A 183 -9.48 -0.79 -5.03
N ARG A 184 -10.28 -1.61 -5.74
CA ARG A 184 -11.75 -1.58 -5.63
C ARG A 184 -12.24 -1.89 -4.23
N VAL A 185 -11.64 -2.88 -3.55
CA VAL A 185 -12.03 -3.22 -2.16
C VAL A 185 -11.74 -2.04 -1.21
N ILE A 186 -10.62 -1.34 -1.41
CA ILE A 186 -10.28 -0.14 -0.64
C ILE A 186 -11.23 1.03 -0.96
N ASP A 187 -11.62 1.21 -2.21
CA ASP A 187 -12.55 2.25 -2.62
C ASP A 187 -13.95 2.01 -2.02
N VAL A 188 -14.41 0.76 -1.95
CA VAL A 188 -15.65 0.38 -1.26
C VAL A 188 -15.58 0.74 0.23
N PHE A 189 -14.45 0.46 0.89
CA PHE A 189 -14.23 0.88 2.28
C PHE A 189 -14.28 2.41 2.45
N ARG A 190 -13.59 3.15 1.58
CA ARG A 190 -13.57 4.62 1.61
C ARG A 190 -14.97 5.19 1.39
N ALA A 191 -15.71 4.67 0.42
CA ALA A 191 -17.09 5.09 0.14
C ALA A 191 -18.01 4.83 1.34
N ALA A 192 -17.95 3.64 1.93
CA ALA A 192 -18.76 3.29 3.10
C ALA A 192 -18.50 4.20 4.30
N ARG A 193 -17.25 4.63 4.52
CA ARG A 193 -16.91 5.61 5.56
C ARG A 193 -17.39 7.01 5.25
N ALA A 194 -17.33 7.42 3.97
CA ALA A 194 -17.78 8.73 3.55
C ALA A 194 -19.31 8.86 3.63
N GLU A 195 -20.05 7.79 3.31
CA GLU A 195 -21.52 7.75 3.36
C GLU A 195 -22.06 7.78 4.80
N ALA A 196 -21.37 7.11 5.74
CA ALA A 196 -21.75 7.08 7.15
C ALA A 196 -20.54 7.36 8.08
N PRO A 197 -20.14 8.62 8.26
CA PRO A 197 -18.94 8.98 9.03
C PRO A 197 -18.99 8.57 10.52
N ASP A 198 -20.19 8.53 11.11
CA ASP A 198 -20.41 8.15 12.51
C ASP A 198 -20.43 6.61 12.71
N ARG A 199 -20.41 5.85 11.61
CA ARG A 199 -20.40 4.40 11.66
C ARG A 199 -19.09 3.91 12.29
N PRO A 200 -19.13 2.95 13.24
CA PRO A 200 -17.94 2.39 13.87
C PRO A 200 -17.23 1.37 12.93
N LEU A 201 -16.69 1.88 11.83
CA LEU A 201 -15.93 1.15 10.81
C LEU A 201 -14.48 1.65 10.82
N PHE A 202 -13.58 0.80 11.32
CA PHE A 202 -12.19 1.16 11.60
C PHE A 202 -11.21 0.57 10.58
N ASN A 203 -10.01 1.13 10.51
CA ASN A 203 -8.88 0.52 9.83
C ASN A 203 -7.64 0.48 10.74
N THR A 204 -6.87 -0.60 10.65
CA THR A 204 -5.73 -0.88 11.54
C THR A 204 -4.63 0.19 11.51
N ARG A 205 -4.56 1.01 10.46
CA ARG A 205 -3.54 2.05 10.29
C ARG A 205 -4.04 3.41 10.78
N ILE A 206 -5.13 3.91 10.21
CA ILE A 206 -5.62 5.27 10.46
C ILE A 206 -6.42 5.40 11.76
N ASP A 207 -6.99 4.30 12.28
CA ASP A 207 -7.76 4.32 13.52
C ASP A 207 -7.06 3.59 14.68
N TYR A 208 -5.74 3.36 14.59
CA TYR A 208 -5.00 2.52 15.54
C TYR A 208 -5.17 2.96 17.01
N ALA A 209 -5.09 4.26 17.29
CA ALA A 209 -5.28 4.79 18.65
C ALA A 209 -6.70 4.50 19.20
N ARG A 210 -7.73 4.55 18.34
CA ARG A 210 -9.11 4.20 18.71
C ARG A 210 -9.26 2.70 18.93
N LEU A 211 -8.57 1.88 18.13
CA LEU A 211 -8.55 0.42 18.30
C LEU A 211 -7.89 0.01 19.62
N LEU A 212 -6.84 0.71 20.06
CA LEU A 212 -6.26 0.51 21.40
C LEU A 212 -7.28 0.80 22.51
N GLN A 213 -8.04 1.90 22.39
CA GLN A 213 -9.07 2.25 23.38
C GLN A 213 -10.18 1.19 23.44
N LYS A 214 -10.66 0.75 22.27
CA LYS A 214 -11.67 -0.32 22.19
C LYS A 214 -11.18 -1.63 22.77
N ALA A 215 -9.94 -2.02 22.45
CA ALA A 215 -9.33 -3.23 22.98
C ALA A 215 -9.12 -3.16 24.50
N ALA A 216 -8.76 -1.99 25.05
CA ALA A 216 -8.63 -1.80 26.50
C ALA A 216 -9.98 -1.86 27.23
N ALA A 217 -11.07 -1.47 26.55
CA ALA A 217 -12.43 -1.54 27.06
C ALA A 217 -13.16 -2.85 26.70
N GLU A 218 -12.48 -3.78 26.05
CA GLU A 218 -13.03 -5.05 25.53
C GLU A 218 -14.28 -4.90 24.64
N GLU A 219 -14.33 -3.81 23.87
CA GLU A 219 -15.47 -3.50 23.02
C GLU A 219 -15.45 -4.26 21.69
N THR A 220 -16.65 -4.46 21.12
CA THR A 220 -16.78 -4.94 19.74
C THR A 220 -16.40 -3.83 18.75
N ALA A 221 -15.68 -4.22 17.70
CA ALA A 221 -15.32 -3.33 16.60
C ALA A 221 -15.52 -4.03 15.26
N THR A 222 -15.87 -3.27 14.22
CA THR A 222 -15.75 -3.72 12.82
C THR A 222 -14.51 -3.09 12.22
N VAL A 223 -13.56 -3.92 11.79
CA VAL A 223 -12.26 -3.46 11.30
C VAL A 223 -12.04 -3.96 9.87
N PHE A 224 -11.84 -3.02 8.95
CA PHE A 224 -11.35 -3.28 7.60
C PHE A 224 -9.83 -3.39 7.62
N MET A 225 -9.31 -4.58 7.29
CA MET A 225 -7.90 -4.89 7.49
C MET A 225 -7.32 -5.78 6.40
N GLU A 226 -6.01 -5.67 6.17
CA GLU A 226 -5.25 -6.63 5.37
C GLU A 226 -4.91 -7.85 6.23
N LEU A 227 -5.21 -9.05 5.73
CA LEU A 227 -4.81 -10.32 6.32
C LEU A 227 -3.54 -10.82 5.62
N LYS A 228 -2.48 -11.02 6.41
CA LYS A 228 -1.12 -11.26 5.88
C LYS A 228 -0.70 -12.72 5.96
N GLU A 229 -0.46 -13.21 7.17
CA GLU A 229 0.05 -14.55 7.42
C GLU A 229 -0.63 -15.12 8.65
N GLY A 230 -0.84 -16.43 8.68
CA GLY A 230 -1.40 -17.12 9.82
C GLY A 230 -0.43 -18.13 10.42
N ARG A 231 -0.46 -18.30 11.75
CA ARG A 231 0.40 -19.25 12.47
C ARG A 231 -0.32 -19.88 13.67
N THR A 232 -0.02 -21.15 13.93
CA THR A 232 -0.42 -21.81 15.18
C THR A 232 0.51 -21.39 16.31
N VAL A 233 -0.04 -21.06 17.47
CA VAL A 233 0.68 -20.70 18.69
C VAL A 233 0.23 -21.58 19.85
N GLY A 234 1.22 -22.11 20.60
CA GLY A 234 0.97 -22.99 21.74
C GLY A 234 0.28 -24.31 21.40
N GLY A 235 0.20 -24.67 20.12
CA GLY A 235 -0.49 -25.87 19.64
C GLY A 235 -2.01 -25.86 19.81
N LEU A 236 -2.60 -24.70 20.17
CA LEU A 236 -4.01 -24.60 20.52
C LEU A 236 -4.72 -23.39 19.89
N HIS A 237 -3.98 -22.33 19.58
CA HIS A 237 -4.56 -21.10 19.04
C HIS A 237 -3.99 -20.80 17.66
N TYR A 238 -4.77 -20.12 16.82
CA TYR A 238 -4.31 -19.65 15.52
C TYR A 238 -4.34 -18.12 15.50
N LEU A 239 -3.26 -17.51 15.04
CA LEU A 239 -3.14 -16.06 14.88
C LEU A 239 -3.11 -15.70 13.41
N ILE A 240 -3.69 -14.56 13.03
CA ILE A 240 -3.49 -13.95 11.72
C ILE A 240 -3.00 -12.53 11.90
N ASP A 241 -1.85 -12.24 11.31
CA ASP A 241 -1.22 -10.92 11.41
C ASP A 241 -1.88 -9.90 10.49
N SER A 242 -1.99 -8.69 11.01
CA SER A 242 -2.49 -7.51 10.34
C SER A 242 -1.75 -6.24 10.84
N GLY A 243 -2.04 -5.09 10.23
CA GLY A 243 -1.38 -3.83 10.60
C GLY A 243 0.12 -3.79 10.26
N SER A 244 0.87 -2.92 10.93
CA SER A 244 2.31 -2.67 10.68
C SER A 244 3.16 -3.00 11.89
N LEU A 245 4.49 -2.86 11.78
CA LEU A 245 5.38 -3.00 12.95
C LEU A 245 5.11 -1.91 14.00
N ALA A 246 4.75 -0.69 13.59
CA ALA A 246 4.42 0.40 14.51
C ALA A 246 2.96 0.36 14.98
N GLN A 247 2.07 -0.24 14.20
CA GLN A 247 0.64 -0.35 14.48
C GLN A 247 0.20 -1.82 14.35
N PRO A 248 0.72 -2.73 15.19
CA PRO A 248 0.45 -4.15 15.08
C PRO A 248 -0.99 -4.47 15.46
N PHE A 249 -1.65 -5.30 14.66
CA PHE A 249 -2.98 -5.82 14.97
C PHE A 249 -3.02 -7.30 14.60
N GLN A 250 -3.83 -8.10 15.28
CA GLN A 250 -3.98 -9.52 14.90
C GLN A 250 -5.38 -10.04 15.16
N LEU A 251 -5.76 -11.07 14.41
CA LEU A 251 -6.91 -11.91 14.74
C LEU A 251 -6.43 -13.06 15.63
N PHE A 252 -7.14 -13.30 16.73
CA PHE A 252 -6.95 -14.42 17.64
C PHE A 252 -8.09 -15.41 17.47
N LEU A 253 -7.78 -16.61 16.99
CA LEU A 253 -8.72 -17.70 16.80
C LEU A 253 -8.45 -18.75 17.91
N PRO A 254 -9.31 -18.87 18.93
CA PRO A 254 -9.10 -19.78 20.04
C PRO A 254 -9.41 -21.24 19.66
N ASN A 255 -8.69 -22.20 20.23
CA ASN A 255 -8.99 -23.64 20.13
C ASN A 255 -9.11 -24.14 18.68
N GLU A 256 -8.00 -24.17 17.95
CA GLU A 256 -7.97 -24.45 16.52
C GLU A 256 -8.46 -25.84 16.11
N ASP A 257 -8.54 -26.78 17.05
CA ASP A 257 -9.10 -28.12 16.86
C ASP A 257 -10.64 -28.12 16.75
N ARG A 258 -11.30 -27.02 17.14
CA ARG A 258 -12.75 -26.89 16.99
C ARG A 258 -13.12 -26.89 15.50
N PRO A 259 -14.14 -27.65 15.08
CA PRO A 259 -14.57 -27.69 13.67
C PRO A 259 -14.89 -26.30 13.10
N GLU A 260 -15.49 -25.41 13.90
CA GLU A 260 -15.81 -24.04 13.48
C GLU A 260 -14.55 -23.22 13.16
N ILE A 261 -13.49 -23.41 13.96
CA ILE A 261 -12.23 -22.69 13.82
C ILE A 261 -11.42 -23.27 12.66
N ALA A 262 -11.44 -24.60 12.48
CA ALA A 262 -10.84 -25.24 11.31
C ALA A 262 -11.48 -24.76 9.99
N ALA A 263 -12.81 -24.60 9.96
CA ALA A 263 -13.53 -24.03 8.84
C ALA A 263 -13.14 -22.55 8.61
N LEU A 264 -13.07 -21.76 9.68
CA LEU A 264 -12.64 -20.36 9.63
C LEU A 264 -11.20 -20.23 9.10
N LYS A 265 -10.25 -21.03 9.60
CA LYS A 265 -8.86 -21.09 9.08
C LYS A 265 -8.84 -21.39 7.58
N SER A 266 -9.65 -22.34 7.14
CA SER A 266 -9.75 -22.72 5.72
C SER A 266 -10.31 -21.58 4.86
N LEU A 267 -11.34 -20.87 5.33
CA LEU A 267 -11.85 -19.67 4.66
C LEU A 267 -10.75 -18.60 4.55
N LEU A 268 -10.07 -18.31 5.66
CA LEU A 268 -9.06 -17.26 5.74
C LEU A 268 -7.86 -17.53 4.82
N ALA A 269 -7.34 -18.76 4.86
CA ALA A 269 -6.25 -19.22 4.01
C ALA A 269 -6.62 -19.20 2.51
N ASN A 270 -7.80 -19.71 2.14
CA ASN A 270 -8.15 -19.83 0.73
C ASN A 270 -8.60 -18.51 0.09
N ARG A 271 -9.26 -17.63 0.86
CA ARG A 271 -9.88 -16.42 0.33
C ARG A 271 -9.02 -15.17 0.49
N TYR A 272 -8.36 -15.00 1.63
CA TYR A 272 -7.77 -13.71 2.00
C TYR A 272 -6.23 -13.76 2.02
N ILE A 273 -5.63 -14.79 2.60
CA ILE A 273 -4.17 -14.86 2.77
C ILE A 273 -3.49 -15.19 1.43
N ALA A 274 -2.73 -14.24 0.88
CA ALA A 274 -2.00 -14.44 -0.37
C ALA A 274 -0.67 -15.15 -0.11
N ASP A 275 -0.31 -16.10 -0.97
CA ASP A 275 1.00 -16.74 -0.99
C ASP A 275 1.88 -16.05 -2.04
N GLY A 276 2.34 -14.85 -1.69
CA GLY A 276 3.14 -14.00 -2.57
C GLY A 276 2.38 -13.42 -3.77
N GLU A 277 3.15 -12.83 -4.69
CA GLU A 277 2.60 -12.17 -5.89
C GLU A 277 2.21 -13.16 -7.00
N ASP A 278 2.63 -14.42 -6.88
CA ASP A 278 2.32 -15.49 -7.83
C ASP A 278 0.94 -16.10 -7.59
N PHE A 279 0.47 -16.10 -6.35
CA PHE A 279 -0.81 -16.64 -5.93
C PHE A 279 -1.63 -15.56 -5.22
N PRO A 280 -2.02 -14.49 -5.94
CA PRO A 280 -2.73 -13.38 -5.34
C PRO A 280 -4.06 -13.81 -4.72
N ARG A 281 -4.45 -13.13 -3.65
CA ARG A 281 -5.77 -13.21 -2.97
C ARG A 281 -6.28 -11.80 -2.70
N ARG A 282 -7.53 -11.63 -2.31
CA ARG A 282 -8.05 -10.26 -2.05
C ARG A 282 -7.35 -9.55 -0.88
N ASN A 283 -6.76 -10.29 0.07
CA ASN A 283 -6.13 -9.85 1.33
C ASN A 283 -7.03 -9.10 2.31
N TYR A 284 -7.94 -8.27 1.84
CA TYR A 284 -8.75 -7.42 2.70
C TYR A 284 -10.07 -8.07 3.10
N ALA A 285 -10.41 -7.96 4.38
CA ALA A 285 -11.69 -8.38 4.95
C ALA A 285 -12.23 -7.30 5.90
N TYR A 286 -13.54 -7.34 6.12
CA TYR A 286 -14.18 -6.70 7.26
C TYR A 286 -14.32 -7.77 8.34
N VAL A 287 -13.76 -7.53 9.52
CA VAL A 287 -13.88 -8.47 10.64
C VAL A 287 -14.58 -7.77 11.80
N THR A 288 -15.64 -8.38 12.30
CA THR A 288 -16.44 -7.87 13.41
C THR A 288 -16.31 -8.80 14.60
N GLY A 289 -15.85 -8.29 15.74
CA GLY A 289 -15.68 -9.10 16.93
C GLY A 289 -15.24 -8.30 18.15
N PRO A 290 -15.25 -8.92 19.33
CA PRO A 290 -14.70 -8.32 20.53
C PRO A 290 -13.19 -8.13 20.35
N THR A 291 -12.73 -6.94 20.72
CA THR A 291 -11.29 -6.60 20.75
C THR A 291 -10.77 -6.73 22.17
N LYS A 292 -9.49 -7.04 22.36
CA LYS A 292 -8.85 -7.07 23.68
C LYS A 292 -7.38 -6.72 23.59
N MET A 293 -6.80 -6.33 24.72
CA MET A 293 -5.35 -6.13 24.83
C MET A 293 -4.64 -7.45 25.15
N TYR A 294 -3.55 -7.73 24.43
CA TYR A 294 -2.67 -8.85 24.70
C TYR A 294 -1.20 -8.42 24.52
N ASN A 295 -0.40 -8.53 25.59
CA ASN A 295 1.00 -8.09 25.60
C ASN A 295 1.22 -6.66 25.05
N GLY A 296 0.33 -5.74 25.44
CA GLY A 296 0.38 -4.33 25.01
C GLY A 296 -0.03 -4.09 23.56
N ARG A 297 -0.60 -5.08 22.87
CA ARG A 297 -1.10 -4.97 21.48
C ARG A 297 -2.60 -5.25 21.43
N PRO A 298 -3.35 -4.55 20.56
CA PRO A 298 -4.75 -4.88 20.33
C PRO A 298 -4.87 -6.14 19.46
N GLU A 299 -5.77 -7.03 19.83
CA GLU A 299 -6.19 -8.17 19.01
C GLU A 299 -7.71 -8.29 18.96
N MET A 300 -8.23 -8.97 17.95
CA MET A 300 -9.66 -9.27 17.82
C MET A 300 -9.89 -10.77 17.94
N VAL A 301 -10.84 -11.18 18.77
CA VAL A 301 -11.21 -12.59 18.90
C VAL A 301 -12.20 -12.98 17.80
N VAL A 302 -11.89 -14.04 17.06
CA VAL A 302 -12.70 -14.55 15.96
C VAL A 302 -12.99 -16.03 16.16
N GLU A 303 -14.25 -16.37 16.36
CA GLU A 303 -14.72 -17.72 16.69
C GLU A 303 -15.72 -18.28 15.67
N SER A 304 -16.25 -17.43 14.77
CA SER A 304 -17.18 -17.83 13.72
C SER A 304 -16.83 -17.21 12.37
N ILE A 305 -17.21 -17.90 11.29
CA ILE A 305 -17.15 -17.38 9.92
C ILE A 305 -18.04 -16.15 9.71
N ASP A 306 -19.12 -16.01 10.47
CA ASP A 306 -20.06 -14.88 10.36
C ASP A 306 -19.44 -13.55 10.79
N GLN A 307 -18.30 -13.60 11.50
CA GLN A 307 -17.53 -12.42 11.87
C GLN A 307 -16.70 -11.87 10.72
N VAL A 308 -16.58 -12.58 9.59
CA VAL A 308 -15.75 -12.20 8.45
C VAL A 308 -16.64 -11.91 7.24
N SER A 309 -16.52 -10.70 6.70
CA SER A 309 -17.28 -10.26 5.53
C SER A 309 -16.37 -9.69 4.45
N ASP A 310 -16.85 -9.79 3.22
CA ASP A 310 -16.24 -9.20 2.03
C ASP A 310 -16.68 -7.77 1.76
N THR A 311 -17.82 -7.38 2.32
CA THR A 311 -18.45 -6.08 2.17
C THR A 311 -18.51 -5.39 3.53
N PRO A 312 -18.56 -4.05 3.57
CA PRO A 312 -18.97 -3.35 4.77
C PRO A 312 -20.28 -3.98 5.30
N PRO A 313 -20.45 -4.15 6.62
CA PRO A 313 -21.71 -4.64 7.14
C PRO A 313 -22.87 -3.71 6.71
N ASP A 314 -24.12 -4.09 6.92
CA ASP A 314 -25.21 -3.11 6.84
C ASP A 314 -25.18 -2.15 8.05
N ALA A 315 -25.86 -1.00 7.93
CA ALA A 315 -25.98 0.00 9.00
C ALA A 315 -27.01 -0.43 10.06
#